data_AF-A0AAX2ZLY2-F1
#
_entry.id   AF-A0AAX2ZLY2-F1
#
_cell.length_a   1.000
_cell.length_b   1.000
_cell.length_c   1.000
_cell.angle_alpha   90.00
_cell.angle_beta   90.00
_cell.angle_gamma   90.00
#
_symmetry.space_group_name_H-M   'P 1'
#
loop_
_entity.id
_entity.type
_entity.pdbx_description
1 polymer ?
#
loop_
_entity_poly.entity_id
_entity_poly.type
_entity_poly.pdbx_seq_one_letter_code
_entity_poly.pdbx_strand_id
1 'polypeptide(L)'
;MSNYYEYCRSLSINYYPKIYNDIIIEIKKILKETPQSVLLPFPSRDDFDDLVNKIYLGYKEKVYKDMNEGEIYYIHFSNDDLTRVIKDLISILLINILLDNRKLLKNYPCYY
;
A
#
# COMPACT_ATOMS: atom_id res chain seq x y z
N MET A 1 -25.51 0.42 -26.20
CA MET A 1 -24.09 0.50 -25.78
C MET A 1 -24.03 0.67 -24.28
N SER A 2 -23.14 -0.03 -23.58
CA SER A 2 -22.83 0.32 -22.19
C SER A 2 -22.03 1.62 -22.18
N ASN A 3 -22.26 2.50 -21.20
CA ASN A 3 -21.44 3.70 -21.04
C ASN A 3 -20.05 3.27 -20.54
N TYR A 4 -19.00 3.63 -21.28
CA TYR A 4 -17.61 3.33 -20.90
C TYR A 4 -17.27 3.84 -19.49
N TYR A 5 -17.84 4.99 -19.09
CA TYR A 5 -17.73 5.51 -17.73
C TYR A 5 -18.31 4.56 -16.68
N GLU A 6 -19.52 4.02 -16.89
CA GLU A 6 -20.16 3.07 -15.96
C GLU A 6 -19.46 1.71 -15.93
N TYR A 7 -18.89 1.27 -17.07
CA TYR A 7 -18.00 0.11 -17.11
C TYR A 7 -16.75 0.33 -16.23
N CYS A 8 -16.01 1.42 -16.43
CA CYS A 8 -14.86 1.77 -15.59
C CYS A 8 -15.23 1.99 -14.11
N ARG A 9 -16.42 2.54 -13.83
CA ARG A 9 -16.96 2.74 -12.48
C ARG A 9 -17.27 1.41 -11.79
N SER A 10 -17.96 0.49 -12.46
CA SER A 10 -18.26 -0.85 -11.92
C SER A 10 -17.01 -1.69 -11.67
N LEU A 11 -15.99 -1.60 -12.53
CA LEU A 11 -14.69 -2.22 -12.29
C LEU A 11 -14.00 -1.58 -11.07
N SER A 12 -13.83 -0.26 -11.07
CA SER A 12 -13.09 0.44 -10.00
C SER A 12 -13.73 0.30 -8.62
N ILE A 13 -15.06 0.26 -8.51
CA ILE A 13 -15.76 0.00 -7.23
C ILE A 13 -15.44 -1.39 -6.67
N ASN A 14 -15.24 -2.40 -7.51
CA ASN A 14 -14.91 -3.76 -7.07
C ASN A 14 -13.42 -3.92 -6.73
N TYR A 15 -12.53 -3.33 -7.54
CA TYR A 15 -11.08 -3.49 -7.33
C TYR A 15 -10.50 -2.55 -6.27
N TYR A 16 -11.01 -1.31 -6.12
CA TYR A 16 -10.43 -0.33 -5.19
C TYR A 16 -10.43 -0.81 -3.71
N PRO A 17 -11.49 -1.44 -3.17
CA PRO A 17 -11.47 -2.02 -1.83
C PRO A 17 -10.48 -3.20 -1.70
N LYS A 18 -10.35 -4.06 -2.72
CA LYS A 18 -9.39 -5.18 -2.70
C LYS A 18 -7.95 -4.66 -2.68
N ILE A 19 -7.60 -3.76 -3.61
CA ILE A 19 -6.29 -3.11 -3.70
C ILE A 19 -5.92 -2.39 -2.38
N TYR A 20 -6.86 -1.61 -1.82
CA TYR A 20 -6.66 -0.95 -0.53
C TYR A 20 -6.39 -1.94 0.61
N ASN A 21 -7.24 -2.97 0.76
CA ASN A 21 -7.10 -3.97 1.82
C ASN A 21 -5.80 -4.76 1.70
N ASP A 22 -5.40 -5.13 0.48
CA ASP A 22 -4.20 -5.91 0.21
C ASP A 22 -2.92 -5.11 0.51
N ILE A 23 -2.87 -3.85 0.11
CA ILE A 23 -1.79 -2.92 0.48
C ILE A 23 -1.75 -2.72 2.00
N ILE A 24 -2.90 -2.57 2.67
CA ILE A 24 -2.98 -2.39 4.13
C ILE A 24 -2.53 -3.64 4.91
N ILE A 25 -2.73 -4.85 4.36
CA ILE A 25 -2.20 -6.10 4.93
C ILE A 25 -0.67 -6.09 4.89
N GLU A 26 -0.08 -5.79 3.73
CA GLU A 26 1.38 -5.77 3.58
C GLU A 26 2.03 -4.61 4.37
N ILE A 27 1.40 -3.44 4.47
CA ILE A 27 1.85 -2.36 5.38
C ILE A 27 1.90 -2.87 6.84
N LYS A 28 0.86 -3.55 7.32
CA LYS A 28 0.80 -4.07 8.71
C LYS A 28 1.85 -5.14 8.98
N LYS A 29 2.14 -5.99 7.98
CA LYS A 29 3.19 -7.01 8.02
C LYS A 29 4.57 -6.36 8.11
N ILE A 30 4.93 -5.52 7.15
CA ILE A 30 6.23 -4.83 7.10
C ILE A 30 6.45 -3.94 8.33
N LEU A 31 5.45 -3.21 8.82
CA LEU A 31 5.57 -2.42 10.06
C LEU A 31 5.74 -3.26 11.34
N LYS A 32 5.31 -4.53 11.35
CA LYS A 32 5.54 -5.47 12.46
C LYS A 32 6.94 -6.08 12.41
N GLU A 33 7.49 -6.26 11.22
CA GLU A 33 8.83 -6.82 10.97
C GLU A 33 9.94 -5.76 11.07
N THR A 34 9.61 -4.48 10.87
CA THR A 34 10.59 -3.38 10.89
C THR A 34 10.94 -2.93 12.33
N PRO A 35 12.23 -2.78 12.68
CA PRO A 35 12.64 -2.27 13.99
C PRO A 35 12.12 -0.85 14.28
N GLN A 36 11.69 -0.59 15.53
CA GLN A 36 11.20 0.73 15.94
C GLN A 36 12.24 1.87 15.74
N SER A 37 13.53 1.56 15.80
CA SER A 37 14.64 2.48 15.53
C SER A 37 14.69 2.99 14.09
N VAL A 38 14.00 2.34 13.15
CA VAL A 38 13.81 2.79 11.76
C VAL A 38 12.51 3.59 11.62
N LEU A 39 11.48 3.26 12.41
CA LEU A 39 10.14 3.89 12.31
C LEU A 39 10.00 5.22 13.08
N LEU A 40 10.86 5.44 14.08
CA LEU A 40 10.83 6.59 14.98
C LEU A 40 12.10 7.44 14.82
N PRO A 41 11.97 8.73 14.44
CA PRO A 41 10.41 9.65 13.99
C PRO A 41 11.10 10.03 14.29
N PHE A 42 11.45 9.86 12.63
CA PHE A 42 10.76 9.29 11.43
C PHE A 42 11.84 8.59 10.59
N PRO A 43 11.52 7.55 9.78
CA PRO A 43 12.48 6.93 8.87
C PRO A 43 13.24 7.96 8.04
N SER A 44 14.49 7.69 7.67
CA SER A 44 15.14 8.52 6.65
C SER A 44 14.36 8.40 5.33
N ARG A 45 14.68 9.27 4.36
CA ARG A 45 14.10 9.14 3.01
C ARG A 45 14.39 7.75 2.44
N ASP A 46 15.63 7.30 2.59
CA ASP A 46 16.09 6.04 2.01
C ASP A 46 15.39 4.86 2.69
N ASP A 47 15.28 4.86 4.03
CA ASP A 47 14.48 3.87 4.77
C ASP A 47 13.01 3.84 4.33
N PHE A 48 12.42 5.02 4.10
CA PHE A 48 11.01 5.14 3.71
C PHE A 48 10.78 4.63 2.28
N ASP A 49 11.60 5.04 1.33
CA ASP A 49 11.54 4.57 -0.06
C ASP A 49 11.77 3.04 -0.11
N ASP A 50 12.63 2.50 0.75
CA ASP A 50 12.89 1.06 0.90
C ASP A 50 11.72 0.28 1.54
N LEU A 51 11.01 0.87 2.52
CA LEU A 51 9.76 0.33 3.06
C LEU A 51 8.66 0.28 2.00
N VAL A 52 8.48 1.36 1.23
CA VAL A 52 7.53 1.42 0.11
C VAL A 52 7.85 0.36 -0.95
N ASN A 53 9.13 0.14 -1.26
CA ASN A 53 9.56 -0.94 -2.15
C ASN A 53 9.19 -2.34 -1.63
N LYS A 54 9.44 -2.62 -0.34
CA LYS A 54 9.10 -3.92 0.29
C LYS A 54 7.60 -4.19 0.29
N ILE A 55 6.78 -3.18 0.62
CA ILE A 55 5.31 -3.29 0.57
C ILE A 55 4.82 -3.51 -0.86
N TYR A 56 5.37 -2.79 -1.85
CA TYR A 56 5.03 -2.96 -3.27
C TYR A 56 5.32 -4.38 -3.76
N LEU A 57 6.45 -4.98 -3.35
CA LEU A 57 6.81 -6.35 -3.74
C LEU A 57 5.83 -7.39 -3.19
N GLY A 58 5.49 -7.34 -1.89
CA GLY A 58 4.50 -8.26 -1.30
C GLY A 58 3.11 -8.13 -1.94
N TYR A 59 2.67 -6.89 -2.23
CA TYR A 59 1.42 -6.65 -2.95
C TYR A 59 1.48 -7.20 -4.40
N LYS A 60 2.60 -7.02 -5.09
CA LYS A 60 2.82 -7.50 -6.47
C LYS A 60 2.81 -9.02 -6.57
N GLU A 61 3.44 -9.72 -5.62
CA GLU A 61 3.39 -11.18 -5.51
C GLU A 61 1.94 -11.68 -5.36
N LYS A 62 1.14 -11.01 -4.51
CA LYS A 62 -0.27 -11.34 -4.34
C LYS A 62 -1.07 -11.14 -5.63
N VAL A 63 -0.92 -10.00 -6.32
CA VAL A 63 -1.66 -9.77 -7.57
C VAL A 63 -1.26 -10.77 -8.67
N TYR A 64 0.01 -11.17 -8.76
CA TYR A 64 0.40 -12.25 -9.69
C TYR A 64 -0.21 -13.60 -9.33
N LYS A 65 -0.37 -13.92 -8.04
CA LYS A 65 -1.09 -15.12 -7.60
C LYS A 65 -2.55 -15.07 -8.05
N ASP A 66 -3.25 -13.99 -7.75
CA ASP A 66 -4.66 -13.78 -8.12
C ASP A 66 -4.88 -13.79 -9.65
N MET A 67 -3.91 -13.30 -10.44
CA MET A 67 -3.92 -13.40 -11.90
C MET A 67 -3.74 -14.85 -12.39
N ASN A 68 -2.80 -15.60 -11.80
CA ASN A 68 -2.54 -17.01 -12.16
C ASN A 68 -3.69 -17.95 -11.76
N GLU A 69 -4.40 -17.64 -10.69
CA GLU A 69 -5.58 -18.37 -10.21
C GLU A 69 -6.88 -17.94 -10.94
N GLY A 70 -6.79 -16.95 -11.84
CA GLY A 70 -7.90 -16.50 -12.69
C GLY A 70 -8.90 -15.57 -12.01
N GLU A 71 -8.64 -15.11 -10.77
CA GLU A 71 -9.50 -14.16 -10.07
C GLU A 71 -9.45 -12.75 -10.70
N ILE A 72 -8.34 -12.38 -11.35
CA ILE A 72 -8.10 -11.02 -11.85
C ILE A 72 -7.57 -11.01 -13.29
N TYR A 73 -8.37 -10.51 -14.23
CA TYR A 73 -7.94 -10.15 -15.59
C TYR A 73 -7.24 -8.77 -15.62
N TYR A 74 -5.99 -8.68 -15.17
CA TYR A 74 -5.18 -7.44 -15.24
C TYR A 74 -3.99 -7.57 -16.22
N ILE A 75 -4.17 -7.08 -17.44
CA ILE A 75 -3.24 -7.32 -18.57
C ILE A 75 -1.97 -6.44 -18.51
N HIS A 76 -1.93 -5.40 -17.65
CA HIS A 76 -0.92 -4.32 -17.74
C HIS A 76 -0.15 -4.01 -16.43
N PHE A 77 0.15 -5.03 -15.62
CA PHE A 77 1.04 -4.87 -14.45
C PHE A 77 2.52 -4.60 -14.77
N SER A 78 2.89 -4.66 -16.05
CA SER A 78 4.19 -4.29 -16.61
C SER A 78 4.32 -2.80 -16.99
N ASN A 79 3.31 -1.97 -16.68
CA ASN A 79 3.38 -0.53 -16.93
C ASN A 79 4.08 0.21 -15.77
N ASP A 80 5.14 0.96 -16.07
CA ASP A 80 5.88 1.78 -15.11
C ASP A 80 5.00 2.88 -14.47
N ASP A 81 4.06 3.46 -15.21
CA ASP A 81 3.11 4.44 -14.66
C ASP A 81 2.20 3.82 -13.59
N LEU A 82 1.73 2.59 -13.81
CA LEU A 82 0.93 1.88 -12.81
C LEU A 82 1.78 1.52 -11.58
N THR A 83 3.05 1.13 -11.80
CA THR A 83 3.99 0.88 -10.70
C THR A 83 4.25 2.13 -9.86
N ARG A 84 4.40 3.30 -10.49
CA ARG A 84 4.50 4.59 -9.81
C ARG A 84 3.23 4.90 -9.00
N VAL A 85 2.05 4.86 -9.62
CA VAL A 85 0.76 5.17 -8.96
C VAL A 85 0.50 4.27 -7.75
N ILE A 86 0.85 2.98 -7.81
CA ILE A 86 0.74 2.08 -6.66
C ILE A 86 1.74 2.44 -5.55
N LYS A 87 2.99 2.81 -5.88
CA LYS A 87 3.97 3.27 -4.88
C LYS A 87 3.59 4.60 -4.23
N ASP A 88 3.01 5.53 -4.99
CA ASP A 88 2.48 6.79 -4.47
C ASP A 88 1.33 6.53 -3.48
N LEU A 89 0.40 5.62 -3.82
CA LEU A 89 -0.66 5.18 -2.92
C LEU A 89 -0.12 4.51 -1.65
N ILE A 90 0.83 3.58 -1.76
CA ILE A 90 1.50 2.95 -0.61
C ILE A 90 2.14 4.01 0.29
N SER A 91 2.83 4.99 -0.29
CA SER A 91 3.50 6.06 0.44
C SER A 91 2.51 6.90 1.26
N ILE A 92 1.39 7.31 0.65
CA ILE A 92 0.33 8.07 1.33
C ILE A 92 -0.28 7.27 2.49
N LEU A 93 -0.57 5.97 2.28
CA LEU A 93 -1.13 5.11 3.32
C LEU A 93 -0.14 4.86 4.47
N LEU A 94 1.14 4.62 4.16
CA LEU A 94 2.21 4.43 5.13
C LEU A 94 2.43 5.69 5.98
N ILE A 95 2.46 6.88 5.36
CA ILE A 95 2.57 8.16 6.07
C ILE A 95 1.40 8.35 7.04
N ASN A 96 0.16 8.11 6.60
CA ASN A 96 -1.02 8.25 7.46
C ASN A 96 -0.95 7.33 8.69
N ILE A 97 -0.57 6.05 8.51
CA ILE A 97 -0.43 5.09 9.61
C ILE A 97 0.71 5.49 10.57
N LEU A 98 1.86 5.95 10.06
CA LEU A 98 2.97 6.45 10.89
C LEU A 98 2.60 7.72 11.67
N LEU A 99 1.74 8.57 11.13
CA LEU A 99 1.22 9.76 11.81
C LEU A 99 0.16 9.41 12.88
N ASP A 100 -0.78 8.52 12.58
CA ASP A 100 -1.83 8.12 13.53
C ASP A 100 -1.27 7.36 14.73
N ASN A 101 -0.28 6.48 14.52
CA ASN A 101 0.47 5.84 15.60
C ASN A 101 1.12 6.88 16.54
N ARG A 102 1.53 8.05 16.02
CA ARG A 102 2.08 9.15 16.85
C ARG A 102 1.02 10.02 17.52
N LYS A 103 -0.19 10.14 16.96
CA LYS A 103 -1.33 10.76 17.67
C LYS A 103 -1.68 9.95 18.92
N LEU A 104 -1.59 8.62 18.85
CA LEU A 104 -1.73 7.73 20.00
C LEU A 104 -0.58 7.92 21.01
N LEU A 105 0.68 7.90 20.55
CA LEU A 105 1.86 8.05 21.42
C LEU A 105 1.98 9.43 22.09
N LYS A 106 1.45 10.50 21.48
CA LYS A 106 1.37 11.84 22.10
C LYS A 106 0.57 11.89 23.40
N ASN A 107 -0.27 10.89 23.67
CA ASN A 107 -1.04 10.78 24.91
C ASN A 107 -0.32 9.95 25.99
N TYR A 108 0.88 9.43 25.74
CA TYR A 108 1.68 8.69 26.71
C TYR A 108 2.71 9.62 27.40
N PRO A 109 2.84 9.60 28.74
CA PRO A 109 3.73 10.52 29.46
C PRO A 109 5.21 10.44 29.09
N CYS A 110 5.67 9.31 28.53
CA CYS A 110 7.09 9.02 28.29
C CYS A 110 7.64 9.58 26.95
N TYR A 111 6.98 10.60 26.36
CA TYR A 111 7.33 11.17 25.05
C TYR A 111 7.85 12.63 25.15
N TYR A 112 8.37 13.01 26.32
CA TYR A 112 8.99 14.29 26.64
C TYR A 112 10.35 14.08 27.31
#